data_AF-A0A5R2NAP7-F1
#
_entry.id   AF-A0A5R2NAP7-F1
#
_cell.length_a   1.000
_cell.length_b   1.000
_cell.length_c   1.000
_cell.angle_alpha   90.00
_cell.angle_beta   90.00
_cell.angle_gamma   90.00
#
_symmetry.space_group_name_H-M   'P 1'
#
loop_
_entity.id
_entity.type
_entity.pdbx_description
1 polymer ?
#
loop_
_entity_poly.entity_id
_entity_poly.type
_entity_poly.pdbx_seq_one_letter_code
_entity_poly.pdbx_strand_id
1 'polypeptide(L)'
;MKKPGGTTKQAAAVTPAKEAAAKQALPETTEGFPWLSSHEIKKESNPFTDRDWRMLVYAWSGMLVRFAIIFTLAFSVYQFLANQEQKRVEQTMSLVELWETKDYQQAQRALKDRLAALNSKYDNLLSANPSPTEEQVFRQRIGIEAMSASGGDMPLADFSENFDRIVYFLNRLSFCVDGDLCSRKVTDAYFRDYAVSFWSYFAGYVD
;
A
#
# COMPACT_ATOMS: atom_id res chain seq x y z
N MET A 1 63.88 -30.95 -1.49
CA MET A 1 63.68 -31.87 -2.63
C MET A 1 62.74 -31.25 -3.65
N LYS A 2 63.13 -31.34 -4.92
CA LYS A 2 62.52 -31.02 -6.25
C LYS A 2 61.02 -30.68 -6.39
N LYS A 3 60.74 -29.62 -7.18
CA LYS A 3 59.67 -29.47 -8.20
C LYS A 3 60.21 -29.95 -9.59
N PRO A 4 59.50 -29.98 -10.75
CA PRO A 4 58.10 -29.61 -11.13
C PRO A 4 57.40 -30.57 -12.16
N GLY A 5 56.19 -30.20 -12.64
CA GLY A 5 55.66 -30.45 -14.02
C GLY A 5 54.65 -31.60 -14.16
N GLY A 6 53.63 -31.59 -15.03
CA GLY A 6 53.17 -30.67 -16.06
C GLY A 6 52.12 -31.35 -16.99
N THR A 7 51.14 -30.57 -17.44
CA THR A 7 50.45 -30.52 -18.76
C THR A 7 49.80 -31.73 -19.49
N THR A 8 48.59 -31.41 -19.97
CA THR A 8 47.66 -31.94 -20.98
C THR A 8 48.17 -32.49 -22.35
N LYS A 9 47.30 -33.36 -22.94
CA LYS A 9 46.85 -33.53 -24.37
C LYS A 9 47.30 -34.76 -25.20
N GLN A 10 46.37 -35.13 -26.11
CA GLN A 10 46.39 -36.05 -27.30
C GLN A 10 46.07 -37.54 -27.01
N ALA A 11 45.39 -38.31 -27.86
CA ALA A 11 45.18 -38.25 -29.31
C ALA A 11 43.86 -38.92 -29.77
N ALA A 12 43.42 -38.58 -30.99
CA ALA A 12 42.40 -39.28 -31.78
C ALA A 12 42.95 -40.57 -32.40
N ALA A 13 42.07 -41.48 -32.86
CA ALA A 13 41.83 -41.70 -34.31
C ALA A 13 41.21 -43.07 -34.67
N VAL A 14 40.51 -43.06 -35.82
CA VAL A 14 40.33 -44.12 -36.84
C VAL A 14 39.17 -45.15 -36.70
N THR A 15 38.17 -44.97 -37.57
CA THR A 15 37.32 -46.00 -38.22
C THR A 15 38.09 -46.80 -39.28
N PRO A 16 37.65 -48.03 -39.62
CA PRO A 16 37.47 -48.30 -41.05
C PRO A 16 36.15 -49.00 -41.39
N ALA A 17 35.81 -48.89 -42.67
CA ALA A 17 34.56 -49.29 -43.29
C ALA A 17 34.63 -50.66 -43.99
N LYS A 18 33.43 -51.14 -44.36
CA LYS A 18 33.08 -51.86 -45.61
C LYS A 18 33.00 -53.39 -45.55
N GLU A 19 31.80 -53.94 -45.71
CA GLU A 19 31.57 -55.05 -46.64
C GLU A 19 30.10 -55.19 -47.06
N ALA A 20 29.90 -55.39 -48.36
CA ALA A 20 28.64 -55.66 -49.00
C ALA A 20 28.45 -57.19 -49.11
N ALA A 21 27.24 -57.69 -48.91
CA ALA A 21 26.87 -59.04 -49.34
C ALA A 21 25.45 -59.03 -49.91
N ALA A 22 25.34 -59.64 -51.09
CA ALA A 22 24.23 -59.55 -52.00
C ALA A 22 23.16 -60.64 -51.78
N LYS A 23 21.92 -60.27 -52.13
CA LYS A 23 20.85 -61.05 -52.78
C LYS A 23 20.61 -62.51 -52.35
N GLN A 24 19.40 -62.77 -51.84
CA GLN A 24 18.56 -63.85 -52.37
C GLN A 24 17.15 -63.31 -52.64
N ALA A 25 16.76 -63.41 -53.92
CA ALA A 25 15.46 -63.04 -54.46
C ALA A 25 14.63 -64.30 -54.64
N LEU A 26 13.31 -64.22 -54.43
CA LEU A 26 12.29 -65.13 -54.95
C LEU A 26 10.91 -64.43 -54.86
N PRO A 27 9.95 -64.71 -55.75
CA PRO A 27 9.88 -64.26 -57.14
C PRO A 27 8.71 -63.27 -57.37
N GLU A 28 8.85 -62.38 -58.36
CA GLU A 28 7.70 -61.67 -58.93
C GLU A 28 6.81 -62.65 -59.71
N THR A 29 5.52 -62.58 -59.43
CA THR A 29 4.36 -62.84 -60.29
C THR A 29 3.16 -62.72 -59.33
N THR A 30 2.26 -61.76 -59.46
CA THR A 30 1.42 -61.49 -60.63
C THR A 30 0.76 -60.14 -60.39
N GLU A 31 0.69 -59.28 -61.41
CA GLU A 31 -0.04 -58.02 -61.36
C GLU A 31 -1.52 -58.26 -61.02
N GLY A 32 -1.97 -57.66 -59.91
CA GLY A 32 -3.38 -57.54 -59.54
C GLY A 32 -3.60 -56.11 -59.05
N PHE A 33 -4.27 -55.31 -59.88
CA PHE A 33 -4.57 -53.88 -59.69
C PHE A 33 -5.11 -53.52 -58.28
N PRO A 34 -4.89 -52.28 -57.80
CA PRO A 34 -5.11 -51.90 -56.42
C PRO A 34 -6.61 -51.68 -56.16
N TRP A 35 -7.18 -52.50 -55.29
CA TRP A 35 -8.40 -52.12 -54.60
C TRP A 35 -8.02 -51.07 -53.55
N LEU A 36 -8.11 -49.79 -53.92
CA LEU A 36 -8.23 -48.71 -52.95
C LEU A 36 -9.50 -49.02 -52.15
N SER A 37 -9.32 -49.55 -50.93
CA SER A 37 -10.41 -49.59 -49.97
C SER A 37 -10.85 -48.15 -49.74
N SER A 38 -12.02 -47.82 -50.27
CA SER A 38 -12.80 -46.61 -49.99
C SER A 38 -13.33 -46.65 -48.56
N HIS A 39 -12.44 -46.88 -47.59
CA HIS A 39 -12.66 -46.30 -46.28
C HIS A 39 -12.42 -44.81 -46.47
N GLU A 40 -13.51 -44.09 -46.78
CA GLU A 40 -13.60 -42.68 -46.44
C GLU A 40 -13.06 -42.56 -45.01
N ILE A 41 -11.86 -42.01 -44.89
CA ILE A 41 -11.37 -41.51 -43.63
C ILE A 41 -12.42 -40.47 -43.27
N LYS A 42 -13.37 -40.84 -42.41
CA LYS A 42 -14.30 -39.88 -41.81
C LYS A 42 -13.38 -38.81 -41.27
N LYS A 43 -13.43 -37.64 -41.90
CA LYS A 43 -12.69 -36.46 -41.47
C LYS A 43 -13.30 -36.15 -40.11
N GLU A 44 -12.75 -36.74 -39.06
CA GLU A 44 -13.15 -36.44 -37.69
C GLU A 44 -13.02 -34.94 -37.56
N SER A 45 -14.13 -34.30 -37.18
CA SER A 45 -14.22 -32.86 -37.01
C SER A 45 -13.18 -32.44 -35.98
N ASN A 46 -12.01 -32.05 -36.46
CA ASN A 46 -10.89 -31.67 -35.62
C ASN A 46 -11.07 -30.18 -35.30
N PRO A 47 -11.22 -29.80 -34.03
CA PRO A 47 -11.50 -28.42 -33.61
C PRO A 47 -10.37 -27.42 -33.95
N PHE A 48 -9.30 -27.88 -34.59
CA PHE A 48 -8.12 -27.08 -34.95
C PHE A 48 -7.89 -26.91 -36.46
N THR A 49 -8.63 -27.59 -37.36
CA THR A 49 -8.39 -27.52 -38.82
C THR A 49 -9.58 -27.10 -39.70
N ASP A 50 -10.82 -27.12 -39.20
CA ASP A 50 -11.94 -26.52 -39.94
C ASP A 50 -12.11 -25.04 -39.53
N ARG A 51 -12.18 -24.15 -40.54
CA ARG A 51 -12.34 -22.69 -40.39
C ARG A 51 -13.77 -22.31 -39.97
N ASP A 52 -14.35 -23.05 -39.03
CA ASP A 52 -15.65 -22.74 -38.45
C ASP A 52 -15.44 -21.90 -37.19
N TRP A 53 -15.59 -20.58 -37.35
CA TRP A 53 -15.41 -19.59 -36.27
C TRP A 53 -16.31 -19.88 -35.05
N ARG A 54 -17.43 -20.57 -35.25
CA ARG A 54 -18.35 -20.97 -34.17
C ARG A 54 -17.67 -21.97 -33.24
N MET A 55 -16.93 -22.92 -33.79
CA MET A 55 -16.24 -23.95 -33.02
C MET A 55 -15.07 -23.36 -32.20
N LEU A 56 -14.36 -22.38 -32.76
CA LEU A 56 -13.37 -21.59 -32.03
C LEU A 56 -14.01 -20.80 -30.88
N VAL A 57 -15.15 -20.15 -31.11
CA VAL A 57 -15.89 -19.44 -30.05
C VAL A 57 -16.28 -20.41 -28.92
N TYR A 58 -16.79 -21.60 -29.24
CA TYR A 58 -17.12 -22.60 -28.21
C TYR A 58 -15.88 -23.08 -27.44
N ALA A 59 -14.77 -23.35 -28.13
CA ALA A 59 -13.52 -23.79 -27.50
C ALA A 59 -12.95 -22.76 -26.51
N TRP A 60 -13.06 -21.46 -26.83
CA TRP A 60 -12.56 -20.38 -25.97
C TRP A 60 -13.60 -19.84 -24.98
N SER A 61 -14.89 -20.09 -25.20
CA SER A 61 -15.98 -19.61 -24.35
C SER A 61 -15.80 -20.01 -22.88
N GLY A 62 -15.44 -21.27 -22.61
CA GLY A 62 -15.20 -21.74 -21.25
C GLY A 62 -14.03 -21.03 -20.57
N MET A 63 -12.98 -20.67 -21.32
CA MET A 63 -11.85 -19.90 -20.81
C MET A 63 -12.24 -18.43 -20.56
N LEU A 64 -12.98 -17.81 -21.48
CA LEU A 64 -13.48 -16.44 -21.32
C LEU A 64 -14.40 -16.31 -20.11
N VAL A 65 -15.30 -17.27 -19.87
CA VAL A 65 -16.17 -17.29 -18.68
C VAL A 65 -15.33 -17.35 -17.41
N ARG A 66 -14.29 -18.19 -17.37
CA ARG A 66 -13.37 -18.26 -16.21
C ARG A 66 -12.66 -16.93 -15.97
N PHE A 67 -12.15 -16.29 -17.03
CA PHE A 67 -11.56 -14.96 -16.89
C PHE A 67 -12.57 -13.93 -16.41
N ALA A 68 -13.78 -13.89 -16.97
CA ALA A 68 -14.83 -12.96 -16.55
C ALA A 68 -15.18 -13.13 -15.06
N ILE A 69 -15.25 -14.37 -14.56
CA ILE A 69 -15.47 -14.64 -13.13
C ILE A 69 -14.31 -14.09 -12.30
N ILE A 70 -13.05 -14.36 -12.68
CA ILE A 70 -11.87 -13.87 -11.97
C ILE A 70 -11.83 -12.34 -11.96
N PHE A 71 -12.07 -11.70 -13.10
CA PHE A 71 -12.11 -10.25 -13.22
C PHE A 71 -13.24 -9.64 -12.39
N THR A 72 -14.43 -10.23 -12.39
CA THR A 72 -15.56 -9.75 -11.59
C THR A 72 -15.25 -9.83 -10.09
N LEU A 73 -14.64 -10.94 -9.65
CA LEU A 73 -14.25 -11.11 -8.25
C LEU A 73 -13.16 -10.11 -7.86
N ALA A 74 -12.11 -9.97 -8.67
CA ALA A 74 -11.03 -9.00 -8.42
C ALA A 74 -11.56 -7.57 -8.39
N PHE A 75 -12.46 -7.21 -9.32
CA PHE A 75 -13.08 -5.91 -9.38
C PHE A 75 -13.99 -5.65 -8.17
N SER A 76 -14.72 -6.66 -7.69
CA SER A 76 -15.52 -6.56 -6.47
C SER A 76 -14.66 -6.30 -5.23
N VAL A 77 -13.52 -6.98 -5.11
CA VAL A 77 -12.56 -6.72 -4.02
C VAL A 77 -12.01 -5.30 -4.10
N TYR A 78 -11.65 -4.86 -5.30
CA TYR A 78 -11.19 -3.48 -5.52
C TYR A 78 -12.24 -2.44 -5.11
N GLN A 79 -13.50 -2.61 -5.53
CA GLN A 79 -14.58 -1.70 -5.13
C GLN A 79 -14.80 -1.70 -3.62
N PHE A 80 -14.68 -2.86 -2.97
CA PHE A 80 -14.81 -2.93 -1.51
C PHE A 80 -13.72 -2.11 -0.81
N LEU A 81 -12.46 -2.24 -1.26
CA LEU A 81 -11.34 -1.45 -0.72
C LEU A 81 -11.53 0.05 -0.97
N ALA A 82 -11.90 0.44 -2.19
CA ALA A 82 -12.16 1.84 -2.53
C ALA A 82 -13.32 2.43 -1.69
N ASN A 83 -14.39 1.66 -1.47
CA ASN A 83 -15.50 2.07 -0.60
C ASN A 83 -15.08 2.21 0.86
N GLN A 84 -14.16 1.38 1.35
CA GLN A 84 -13.60 1.56 2.70
C GLN A 84 -12.82 2.86 2.82
N GLU A 85 -11.97 3.18 1.84
CA GLU A 85 -11.22 4.44 1.84
C GLU A 85 -12.17 5.65 1.82
N GLN A 86 -13.21 5.64 0.99
CA GLN A 86 -14.21 6.71 0.97
C GLN A 86 -14.89 6.89 2.33
N LYS A 87 -15.30 5.79 2.98
CA LYS A 87 -15.90 5.84 4.33
C LYS A 87 -14.94 6.40 5.38
N ARG A 88 -13.66 6.01 5.33
CA ARG A 88 -12.63 6.55 6.23
C ARG A 88 -12.44 8.04 6.05
N VAL A 89 -12.47 8.52 4.80
CA VAL A 89 -12.38 9.95 4.47
C VAL A 89 -13.63 10.69 4.97
N GLU A 90 -14.83 10.17 4.72
CA GLU A 90 -16.09 10.74 5.21
C GLU A 90 -16.09 10.85 6.74
N GLN A 91 -15.66 9.80 7.43
CA GLN A 91 -15.53 9.80 8.89
C GLN A 91 -14.52 10.85 9.36
N THR A 92 -13.37 11.00 8.69
CA THR A 92 -12.41 12.07 9.00
C THR A 92 -13.02 13.45 8.77
N MET A 93 -13.77 13.66 7.68
CA MET A 93 -14.44 14.94 7.40
C MET A 93 -15.47 15.28 8.48
N SER A 94 -16.19 14.31 9.02
CA SER A 94 -17.10 14.56 10.16
C SER A 94 -16.37 15.06 11.41
N LEU A 95 -15.12 14.63 11.65
CA LEU A 95 -14.29 15.16 12.73
C LEU A 95 -13.75 16.56 12.43
N VAL A 96 -13.46 16.85 11.17
CA VAL A 96 -13.11 18.21 10.72
C VAL A 96 -14.28 19.16 10.95
N GLU A 97 -15.49 18.78 10.56
CA GLU A 97 -16.69 19.58 10.81
C GLU A 97 -16.92 19.80 12.31
N LEU A 98 -16.73 18.75 13.13
CA LEU A 98 -16.78 18.88 14.59
C LEU A 98 -15.75 19.90 15.10
N TRP A 99 -14.51 19.85 14.60
CA TRP A 99 -13.44 20.77 14.95
C TRP A 99 -13.71 22.23 14.55
N GLU A 100 -14.47 22.42 13.47
CA GLU A 100 -14.87 23.73 12.97
C GLU A 100 -16.09 24.32 13.71
N THR A 101 -16.74 23.55 14.59
CA THR A 101 -17.82 24.09 15.41
C THR A 101 -17.33 25.20 16.35
N LYS A 102 -18.24 26.11 16.69
CA LYS A 102 -17.95 27.31 17.51
C LYS A 102 -17.27 26.98 18.83
N ASP A 103 -17.68 25.89 19.46
CA ASP A 103 -17.15 25.43 20.74
C ASP A 103 -15.65 25.08 20.65
N TYR A 104 -15.26 24.28 19.65
CA TYR A 104 -13.86 23.92 19.44
C TYR A 104 -13.04 25.12 18.97
N GLN A 105 -13.61 26.00 18.14
CA GLN A 105 -12.97 27.24 17.73
C GLN A 105 -12.77 28.21 18.90
N GLN A 106 -13.69 28.24 19.87
CA GLN A 106 -13.52 29.01 21.10
C GLN A 106 -12.41 28.41 21.96
N ALA A 107 -12.40 27.10 22.14
CA ALA A 107 -11.35 26.42 22.90
C ALA A 107 -9.95 26.65 22.30
N GLN A 108 -9.83 26.53 20.98
CA GLN A 108 -8.58 26.84 20.26
C GLN A 108 -8.12 28.28 20.47
N ARG A 109 -9.05 29.24 20.41
CA ARG A 109 -8.75 30.66 20.66
C ARG A 109 -8.30 30.90 22.10
N ALA A 110 -9.00 30.33 23.08
CA ALA A 110 -8.62 30.44 24.48
C ALA A 110 -7.18 29.93 24.73
N LEU A 111 -6.83 28.78 24.15
CA LEU A 111 -5.46 28.26 24.20
C LEU A 111 -4.46 29.18 23.52
N LYS A 112 -4.76 29.61 22.30
CA LYS A 112 -3.87 30.47 21.53
C LYS A 112 -3.63 31.81 22.23
N ASP A 113 -4.67 32.45 22.72
CA ASP A 113 -4.59 33.77 23.36
C ASP A 113 -3.78 33.68 24.66
N ARG A 114 -4.02 32.64 25.48
CA ARG A 114 -3.26 32.42 26.72
C ARG A 114 -1.79 32.15 26.44
N LEU A 115 -1.49 31.27 25.48
CA LEU A 115 -0.11 30.96 25.10
C LEU A 115 0.59 32.16 24.46
N ALA A 116 -0.09 32.95 23.63
CA ALA A 116 0.46 34.16 23.03
C ALA A 116 0.81 35.22 24.08
N ALA A 117 -0.06 35.43 25.07
CA ALA A 117 0.21 36.33 26.18
C ALA A 117 1.42 35.88 27.01
N LEU A 118 1.52 34.59 27.31
CA LEU A 118 2.65 34.03 28.06
C LEU A 118 3.96 34.11 27.26
N ASN A 119 3.93 33.75 25.98
CA ASN A 119 5.10 33.86 25.11
C ASN A 119 5.59 35.32 25.04
N SER A 120 4.67 36.29 24.88
CA SER A 120 5.05 37.71 24.89
C SER A 120 5.61 38.17 26.23
N LYS A 121 5.10 37.65 27.35
CA LYS A 121 5.57 37.99 28.70
C LYS A 121 6.99 37.49 28.97
N TYR A 122 7.35 36.36 28.38
CA TYR A 122 8.62 35.66 28.62
C TYR A 122 9.56 35.65 27.41
N ASP A 123 9.29 36.45 26.38
CA ASP A 123 10.07 36.51 25.13
C ASP A 123 11.55 36.84 25.38
N ASN A 124 11.82 37.64 26.42
CA ASN A 124 13.16 38.02 26.84
C ASN A 124 13.97 36.90 27.50
N LEU A 125 13.36 35.74 27.79
CA LEU A 125 14.06 34.58 28.37
C LEU A 125 14.77 33.72 27.32
N LEU A 126 14.41 33.86 26.04
CA LEU A 126 15.10 33.17 24.96
C LEU A 126 16.39 33.92 24.59
N SER A 127 17.45 33.17 24.31
CA SER A 127 18.66 33.72 23.72
C SER A 127 18.38 34.20 22.28
N ALA A 128 19.22 35.06 21.72
CA ALA A 128 19.04 35.58 20.36
C ALA A 128 19.06 34.48 19.26
N ASN A 129 19.55 33.28 19.58
CA ASN A 129 19.52 32.11 18.70
C ASN A 129 19.39 30.85 19.56
N PRO A 130 18.17 30.51 20.03
CA PRO A 130 17.95 29.39 20.93
C PRO A 130 18.20 28.07 20.20
N SER A 131 18.83 27.13 20.89
CA SER A 131 18.89 25.76 20.41
C SER A 131 17.49 25.11 20.41
N PRO A 132 17.24 24.08 19.58
CA PRO A 132 15.95 23.38 19.55
C PRO A 132 15.53 22.84 20.93
N THR A 133 16.49 22.43 21.75
CA THR A 133 16.27 21.97 23.12
C THR A 133 15.86 23.08 24.08
N GLU A 134 16.45 24.27 23.97
CA GLU A 134 16.08 25.41 24.80
C GLU A 134 14.67 25.90 24.46
N GLU A 135 14.33 25.93 23.17
CA GLU A 135 12.99 26.27 22.72
C GLU A 135 11.95 25.25 23.22
N GLN A 136 12.27 23.96 23.19
CA GLN A 136 11.38 22.91 23.71
C GLN A 136 11.15 23.07 25.23
N VAL A 137 12.22 23.25 26.00
CA VAL A 137 12.12 23.46 27.46
C VAL A 137 11.32 24.74 27.76
N PHE A 138 11.54 25.80 26.98
CA PHE A 138 10.77 27.03 27.11
C PHE A 138 9.28 26.79 26.87
N ARG A 139 8.91 26.17 25.74
CA ARG A 139 7.50 25.86 25.44
C ARG A 139 6.85 24.97 26.50
N GLN A 140 7.56 23.98 27.02
CA GLN A 140 7.05 23.14 28.11
C GLN A 140 6.79 23.94 29.39
N ARG A 141 7.70 24.84 29.77
CA ARG A 141 7.49 25.75 30.93
C ARG A 141 6.32 26.68 30.70
N ILE A 142 6.15 27.20 29.50
CA ILE A 142 4.99 28.01 29.12
C ILE A 142 3.70 27.19 29.24
N GLY A 143 3.69 25.93 28.81
CA GLY A 143 2.55 25.03 28.96
C GLY A 143 2.17 24.77 30.43
N ILE A 144 3.16 24.55 31.29
CA ILE A 144 2.94 24.40 32.74
C ILE A 144 2.38 25.70 33.35
N GLU A 145 2.95 26.86 33.00
CA GLU A 145 2.45 28.15 33.47
C GLU A 145 1.05 28.46 32.91
N ALA A 146 0.73 28.03 31.69
CA ALA A 146 -0.60 28.15 31.11
C ALA A 146 -1.65 27.34 31.87
N MET A 147 -1.27 26.34 32.66
CA MET A 147 -2.16 25.59 33.55
C MET A 147 -2.18 26.14 34.98
N SER A 148 -1.61 27.33 35.21
CA SER A 148 -1.63 28.02 36.50
C SER A 148 -2.74 29.07 36.59
N ALA A 149 -3.06 29.51 37.82
CA ALA A 149 -3.99 30.62 38.04
C ALA A 149 -3.44 31.96 37.53
N SER A 150 -2.12 32.13 37.44
CA SER A 150 -1.44 33.33 36.91
C SER A 150 -1.13 33.26 35.42
N GLY A 151 -1.52 32.17 34.75
CA GLY A 151 -1.20 31.90 33.35
C GLY A 151 -1.89 32.80 32.32
N GLY A 152 -2.83 33.65 32.73
CA GLY A 152 -3.53 34.58 31.83
C GLY A 152 -4.85 35.10 32.43
N ASP A 153 -5.55 35.93 31.67
CA ASP A 153 -6.73 36.67 32.15
C ASP A 153 -7.98 35.80 32.33
N MET A 154 -8.09 34.71 31.57
CA MET A 154 -9.19 33.75 31.72
C MET A 154 -9.04 32.96 33.04
N PRO A 155 -10.12 32.80 33.84
CA PRO A 155 -10.09 31.96 35.02
C PRO A 155 -9.60 30.54 34.69
N LEU A 156 -8.78 29.97 35.57
CA LEU A 156 -8.18 28.65 35.34
C LEU A 156 -9.22 27.55 35.12
N ALA A 157 -10.37 27.61 35.80
CA ALA A 157 -11.44 26.62 35.62
C ALA A 157 -12.00 26.64 34.19
N ASP A 158 -12.33 27.83 33.67
CA ASP A 158 -12.85 28.01 32.31
C ASP A 158 -11.79 27.64 31.27
N PHE A 159 -10.52 27.96 31.53
CA PHE A 159 -9.42 27.56 30.67
C PHE A 159 -9.24 26.04 30.64
N SER A 160 -9.31 25.38 31.80
CA SER A 160 -9.20 23.93 31.92
C SER A 160 -10.30 23.23 31.11
N GLU A 161 -11.54 23.73 31.13
CA GLU A 161 -12.61 23.15 30.32
C GLU A 161 -12.30 23.23 28.82
N ASN A 162 -11.78 24.38 28.36
CA ASN A 162 -11.35 24.54 26.97
C ASN A 162 -10.19 23.59 26.63
N PHE A 163 -9.21 23.47 27.52
CA PHE A 163 -8.09 22.55 27.38
C PHE A 163 -8.54 21.10 27.28
N ASP A 164 -9.38 20.64 28.21
CA ASP A 164 -9.91 19.28 28.26
C ASP A 164 -10.72 18.96 27.00
N ARG A 165 -11.46 19.94 26.46
CA ARG A 165 -12.19 19.78 25.20
C ARG A 165 -11.23 19.51 24.03
N ILE A 166 -10.10 20.21 23.94
CA ILE A 166 -9.06 19.96 22.93
C ILE A 166 -8.43 18.58 23.13
N VAL A 167 -8.03 18.23 24.35
CA VAL A 167 -7.44 16.92 24.67
C VAL A 167 -8.39 15.78 24.31
N TYR A 168 -9.67 15.91 24.67
CA TYR A 168 -10.71 14.95 24.32
C TYR A 168 -10.82 14.75 22.81
N PHE A 169 -10.78 15.83 22.03
CA PHE A 169 -10.80 15.74 20.57
C PHE A 169 -9.55 15.05 20.02
N LEU A 170 -8.36 15.44 20.48
CA LEU A 170 -7.10 14.84 20.03
C LEU A 170 -7.04 13.34 20.36
N ASN A 171 -7.52 12.94 21.54
CA ASN A 171 -7.64 11.54 21.91
C ASN A 171 -8.62 10.79 21.01
N ARG A 172 -9.80 11.35 20.76
CA ARG A 172 -10.79 10.78 19.83
C ARG A 172 -10.23 10.64 18.41
N LEU A 173 -9.46 11.62 17.96
CA LEU A 173 -8.80 11.60 16.67
C LEU A 173 -7.74 10.49 16.59
N SER A 174 -6.90 10.34 17.62
CA SER A 174 -5.89 9.27 17.70
C SER A 174 -6.56 7.91 17.63
N PHE A 175 -7.59 7.66 18.47
CA PHE A 175 -8.32 6.39 18.44
C PHE A 175 -8.95 6.10 17.07
N CYS A 176 -9.44 7.12 16.37
CA CYS A 176 -10.01 6.93 15.04
C CYS A 176 -8.95 6.54 14.00
N VAL A 177 -7.75 7.13 14.08
CA VAL A 177 -6.64 6.82 13.17
C VAL A 177 -6.00 5.47 13.51
N ASP A 178 -5.78 5.19 14.79
CA ASP A 178 -5.16 3.94 15.26
C ASP A 178 -6.10 2.74 15.06
N GLY A 179 -7.41 2.96 15.13
CA GLY A 179 -8.43 1.96 14.82
C GLY A 179 -8.72 1.78 13.33
N ASP A 180 -7.95 2.41 12.42
CA ASP A 180 -8.17 2.34 10.96
C ASP A 180 -9.56 2.84 10.51
N LEU A 181 -10.25 3.63 11.34
CA LEU A 181 -11.58 4.17 11.08
C LEU A 181 -11.52 5.50 10.32
N CYS A 182 -10.46 6.27 10.54
CA CYS A 182 -10.21 7.55 9.89
C CYS A 182 -9.08 7.44 8.85
N SER A 183 -9.13 8.28 7.82
CA SER A 183 -8.04 8.40 6.85
C SER A 183 -6.83 9.09 7.47
N ARG A 184 -5.77 8.33 7.76
CA ARG A 184 -4.49 8.87 8.27
C ARG A 184 -3.96 10.00 7.41
N LYS A 185 -4.04 9.88 6.08
CA LYS A 185 -3.56 10.90 5.13
C LYS A 185 -4.30 12.25 5.31
N VAL A 186 -5.61 12.22 5.46
CA VAL A 186 -6.43 13.43 5.63
C VAL A 186 -6.22 14.00 7.03
N THR A 187 -6.19 13.14 8.04
CA THR A 187 -5.94 13.54 9.43
C THR A 187 -4.58 14.23 9.57
N ASP A 188 -3.51 13.65 9.01
CA ASP A 188 -2.17 14.23 9.05
C ASP A 188 -2.10 15.56 8.29
N ALA A 189 -2.81 15.68 7.15
CA ALA A 189 -2.83 16.92 6.39
C ALA A 189 -3.51 18.09 7.13
N TYR A 190 -4.53 17.80 7.94
CA TYR A 190 -5.33 18.84 8.59
C TYR A 190 -4.90 19.12 10.04
N PHE A 191 -4.63 18.09 10.84
CA PHE A 191 -4.46 18.22 12.28
C PHE A 191 -3.02 18.15 12.77
N ARG A 192 -2.08 17.67 11.95
CA ARG A 192 -0.71 17.37 12.39
C ARG A 192 0.01 18.58 12.96
N ASP A 193 -0.02 19.71 12.27
CA ASP A 193 0.70 20.92 12.70
C ASP A 193 0.12 21.45 14.01
N TYR A 194 -1.21 21.43 14.15
CA TYR A 194 -1.88 21.80 15.38
C TYR A 194 -1.50 20.85 16.53
N ALA A 195 -1.59 19.53 16.32
CA ALA A 195 -1.29 18.53 17.35
C ALA A 195 0.18 18.60 17.78
N VAL A 196 1.12 18.70 16.84
CA VAL A 196 2.55 18.84 17.14
C VAL A 196 2.81 20.12 17.94
N SER A 197 2.20 21.25 17.52
CA SER A 197 2.33 22.51 18.27
C SER A 197 1.76 22.38 19.67
N PHE A 198 0.54 21.85 19.82
CA PHE A 198 -0.13 21.62 21.11
C PHE A 198 0.75 20.77 22.05
N TRP A 199 1.20 19.61 21.59
CA TRP A 199 2.04 18.72 22.39
C TRP A 199 3.41 19.33 22.69
N SER A 200 3.94 20.21 21.84
CA SER A 200 5.20 20.91 22.14
C SER A 200 5.13 21.80 23.39
N TYR A 201 3.93 22.33 23.72
CA TYR A 201 3.69 23.08 24.94
C TYR A 201 3.27 22.19 26.11
N PHE A 202 2.34 21.25 25.87
CA PHE A 202 1.63 20.57 26.96
C PHE A 202 2.13 19.15 27.28
N ALA A 203 3.12 18.62 26.55
CA ALA A 203 3.67 17.28 26.83
C ALA A 203 4.25 17.14 28.25
N GLY A 204 4.65 18.22 28.90
CA GLY A 204 5.13 18.19 30.29
C GLY A 204 4.01 18.25 31.35
N TYR A 205 2.76 18.42 30.93
CA TYR A 205 1.59 18.56 31.81
C TYR A 205 0.65 17.35 31.72
N VAL A 206 0.47 16.80 30.53
CA VAL A 206 -0.37 15.62 30.28
C VAL A 206 0.53 14.38 30.31
N ASP A 207 0.53 13.66 31.44
CA ASP A 207 1.12 12.33 31.59
C ASP A 207 0.10 11.23 31.27
#